data_AF-A0A6V1NAU3-F1
#
_entry.id   AF-A0A6V1NAU3-F1
#
_cell.length_a   1.000
_cell.length_b   1.000
_cell.length_c   1.000
_cell.angle_alpha   90.00
_cell.angle_beta   90.00
_cell.angle_gamma   90.00
#
_symmetry.space_group_name_H-M   'P 1'
#
loop_
_entity.id
_entity.type
_entity.pdbx_description
1 polymer ?
#
loop_
_entity_poly.entity_id
_entity_poly.type
_entity_poly.pdbx_seq_one_letter_code
_entity_poly.pdbx_strand_id
1 'polypeptide(L)'
;MASHYIHKPENALKRANELINIGNKKVALELLHGVLTSRRYKTWQKVYETMMVAYMDLCVDLQEHLFAKDGLHQYRNMSQQQAPGSLELVINHLVDAAEARAAQAQATADAAAAQTECAQVADLEAESSPEAILLSTMTEEGEQERRERAVVVPWLKFLWETYRAVLDILRSNSKLEHVYHGTCRKAFAFCGKNRRMLEFRRLCETMRQHVGHLQKHVAQHTAQRLRGWDGFTPESVELHLQTRFAQLKAATALEVWTEAFRTIEDIYSIMQINKKAPKARLMAAYFEQLTRIFWVSQNRLFHAYAWLKYYQLGREYNKVLTEEEKRAQAGKVLLAALAVPEGATHAAPFDEGDADAAEAGGGAGG
;
A
#
# COMPACT_ATOMS: atom_id res chain seq x y z
N MET A 1 5.60 -21.94 -34.06
CA MET A 1 4.43 -22.84 -34.02
C MET A 1 4.80 -24.14 -33.29
N ALA A 2 4.65 -24.21 -31.97
CA ALA A 2 4.93 -25.44 -31.20
C ALA A 2 4.04 -25.60 -29.94
N SER A 3 2.83 -25.03 -29.95
CA SER A 3 1.94 -25.02 -28.78
C SER A 3 0.64 -25.81 -29.02
N HIS A 4 0.77 -27.04 -29.55
CA HIS A 4 -0.38 -27.90 -29.83
C HIS A 4 -0.41 -29.22 -29.04
N TYR A 5 0.58 -29.50 -28.18
CA TYR A 5 0.79 -30.84 -27.60
C TYR A 5 0.73 -30.92 -26.06
N ILE A 6 0.06 -29.99 -25.39
CA ILE A 6 -0.16 -30.10 -23.93
C ILE A 6 -1.66 -30.21 -23.69
N HIS A 7 -2.14 -31.46 -23.72
CA HIS A 7 -3.56 -31.77 -23.56
C HIS A 7 -4.00 -31.89 -22.08
N LYS A 8 -3.05 -31.91 -21.14
CA LYS A 8 -3.30 -32.03 -19.69
C LYS A 8 -2.41 -31.07 -18.90
N PRO A 9 -2.93 -30.38 -17.86
CA PRO A 9 -2.15 -29.44 -17.04
C PRO A 9 -0.98 -30.12 -16.32
N GLU A 10 -1.11 -31.40 -15.97
CA GLU A 10 -0.04 -32.19 -15.36
C GLU A 10 1.20 -32.33 -16.26
N ASN A 11 0.99 -32.50 -17.57
CA ASN A 11 2.08 -32.61 -18.53
C ASN A 11 2.76 -31.25 -18.75
N ALA A 12 1.99 -30.16 -18.65
CA ALA A 12 2.53 -28.80 -18.68
C ALA A 12 3.50 -28.58 -17.52
N LEU A 13 3.08 -28.96 -16.31
CA LEU A 13 3.88 -28.80 -15.10
C LEU A 13 5.17 -29.61 -15.17
N LYS A 14 5.10 -30.88 -15.61
CA LYS A 14 6.30 -31.71 -15.80
C LYS A 14 7.27 -31.08 -16.80
N ARG A 15 6.76 -30.62 -17.95
CA ARG A 15 7.59 -29.99 -18.97
C ARG A 15 8.18 -28.65 -18.50
N ALA A 16 7.44 -27.87 -17.74
CA ALA A 16 7.95 -26.65 -17.12
C ALA A 16 9.10 -26.97 -16.15
N ASN A 17 8.95 -27.98 -15.29
CA ASN A 17 10.02 -28.40 -14.38
C ASN A 17 11.28 -28.87 -15.11
N GLU A 18 11.14 -29.62 -16.21
CA GLU A 18 12.27 -29.98 -17.07
C GLU A 18 12.99 -28.74 -17.63
N LEU A 19 12.24 -27.74 -18.10
CA LEU A 19 12.79 -26.50 -18.63
C LEU A 19 13.48 -25.65 -17.53
N ILE A 20 12.93 -25.66 -16.32
CA ILE A 20 13.55 -25.01 -15.14
C ILE A 20 14.89 -25.66 -14.82
N ASN A 21 14.96 -27.01 -14.84
CA ASN A 21 16.19 -27.76 -14.59
C ASN A 21 17.26 -27.50 -15.66
N ILE A 22 16.86 -27.23 -16.90
CA ILE A 22 17.76 -26.85 -18.00
C ILE A 22 18.20 -25.37 -17.89
N GLY A 23 17.60 -24.59 -16.99
CA GLY A 23 17.90 -23.17 -16.80
C GLY A 23 17.07 -22.23 -17.69
N ASN A 24 16.20 -22.76 -18.55
CA ASN A 24 15.37 -21.96 -19.45
C ASN A 24 14.04 -21.53 -18.79
N LYS A 25 14.16 -20.67 -17.77
CA LYS A 25 13.02 -20.19 -16.97
C LYS A 25 11.99 -19.39 -17.79
N LYS A 26 12.43 -18.62 -18.80
CA LYS A 26 11.55 -17.79 -19.64
C LYS A 26 10.58 -18.65 -20.48
N VAL A 27 11.09 -19.69 -21.14
CA VAL A 27 10.24 -20.59 -21.94
C VAL A 27 9.31 -21.41 -21.04
N ALA A 28 9.78 -21.80 -19.85
CA ALA A 28 8.91 -22.44 -18.86
C ALA A 28 7.73 -21.54 -18.45
N LEU A 29 7.99 -20.24 -18.22
CA LEU A 29 6.96 -19.25 -17.90
C LEU A 29 5.93 -19.11 -19.02
N GLU A 30 6.37 -18.96 -20.27
CA GLU A 30 5.49 -18.83 -21.44
C GLU A 30 4.62 -20.08 -21.65
N LEU A 31 5.18 -21.26 -21.41
CA LEU A 31 4.47 -22.54 -21.51
C LEU A 31 3.36 -22.65 -20.46
N LEU A 32 3.64 -22.30 -19.21
CA LEU A 32 2.63 -22.28 -18.13
C LEU A 32 1.57 -21.19 -18.39
N HIS A 33 1.99 -20.01 -18.82
CA HIS A 33 1.09 -18.92 -19.18
C HIS A 33 0.13 -19.31 -20.31
N GLY A 34 0.64 -19.97 -21.37
CA GLY A 34 -0.18 -20.44 -22.48
C GLY A 34 -1.27 -21.45 -22.06
N VAL A 35 -1.01 -22.24 -21.02
CA VAL A 35 -2.01 -23.16 -20.45
C VAL A 35 -3.08 -22.42 -19.67
N LEU A 36 -2.72 -21.41 -18.87
CA LEU A 36 -3.65 -20.57 -18.12
C LEU A 36 -4.58 -19.76 -19.06
N THR A 37 -4.04 -19.22 -20.15
CA THR A 37 -4.81 -18.40 -21.11
C THR A 37 -5.74 -19.25 -21.99
N SER A 38 -5.52 -20.56 -22.03
CA SER A 38 -6.25 -21.45 -22.92
C SER A 38 -7.74 -21.55 -22.56
N ARG A 39 -8.61 -21.28 -23.54
CA ARG A 39 -10.07 -21.39 -23.36
C ARG A 39 -10.58 -22.82 -23.12
N ARG A 40 -9.76 -23.85 -23.39
CA ARG A 40 -10.17 -25.27 -23.36
C ARG A 40 -10.31 -25.84 -21.94
N TYR A 41 -9.68 -25.25 -20.93
CA TYR A 41 -9.67 -25.80 -19.57
C TYR A 41 -10.16 -24.77 -18.55
N LYS A 42 -11.49 -24.74 -18.32
CA LYS A 42 -12.12 -23.81 -17.36
C LYS A 42 -12.56 -24.46 -16.06
N THR A 43 -12.47 -25.78 -15.94
CA THR A 43 -12.79 -26.49 -14.71
C THR A 43 -11.55 -26.54 -13.82
N TRP A 44 -11.65 -25.97 -12.63
CA TRP A 44 -10.55 -25.96 -11.67
C TRP A 44 -10.27 -27.38 -11.19
N GLN A 45 -8.99 -27.67 -10.97
CA GLN A 45 -8.45 -28.92 -10.45
C GLN A 45 -7.28 -28.57 -9.53
N LYS A 46 -6.99 -29.42 -8.54
CA LYS A 46 -5.90 -29.16 -7.57
C LYS A 46 -4.53 -28.97 -8.24
N VAL A 47 -4.29 -29.62 -9.40
CA VAL A 47 -3.06 -29.47 -10.20
C VAL A 47 -2.83 -28.02 -10.63
N TYR A 48 -3.89 -27.23 -10.87
CA TYR A 48 -3.75 -25.82 -11.21
C TYR A 48 -3.22 -24.98 -10.05
N GLU A 49 -3.46 -25.38 -8.80
CA GLU A 49 -2.87 -24.69 -7.64
C GLU A 49 -1.35 -24.87 -7.62
N THR A 50 -0.86 -26.11 -7.72
CA THR A 50 0.58 -26.40 -7.77
C THR A 50 1.25 -25.77 -8.99
N MET A 51 0.58 -25.81 -10.14
CA MET A 51 1.05 -25.13 -11.35
C MET A 51 1.14 -23.61 -11.15
N MET A 52 0.14 -23.02 -10.49
CA MET A 52 0.11 -21.58 -10.25
C MET A 52 1.17 -21.14 -9.24
N VAL A 53 1.43 -21.93 -8.20
CA VAL A 53 2.54 -21.68 -7.26
C VAL A 53 3.88 -21.65 -8.01
N ALA A 54 4.17 -22.67 -8.81
CA ALA A 54 5.40 -22.72 -9.62
C ALA A 54 5.47 -21.57 -10.65
N TYR A 55 4.33 -21.19 -11.25
CA TYR A 55 4.25 -20.04 -12.15
C TYR A 55 4.56 -18.71 -11.43
N MET A 56 4.08 -18.52 -10.19
CA MET A 56 4.39 -17.34 -9.39
C MET A 56 5.87 -17.28 -9.01
N ASP A 57 6.49 -18.40 -8.65
CA ASP A 57 7.93 -18.46 -8.37
C ASP A 57 8.77 -18.03 -9.58
N LEU A 58 8.39 -18.47 -10.78
CA LEU A 58 9.05 -18.05 -12.01
C LEU A 58 8.85 -16.56 -12.31
N CYS A 59 7.64 -16.02 -12.07
CA CYS A 59 7.38 -14.60 -12.22
C CYS A 59 8.24 -13.75 -11.27
N VAL A 60 8.40 -14.20 -10.02
CA VAL A 60 9.22 -13.52 -9.01
C VAL A 60 10.70 -13.58 -9.38
N ASP A 61 11.20 -14.75 -9.79
CA ASP A 61 12.60 -14.95 -10.19
C ASP A 61 12.99 -14.11 -11.42
N LEU A 62 12.08 -13.93 -12.37
CA LEU A 62 12.31 -13.16 -13.60
C LEU A 62 11.90 -11.68 -13.46
N GLN A 63 11.29 -11.27 -12.34
CA GLN A 63 10.74 -9.94 -12.11
C GLN A 63 9.64 -9.51 -13.11
N GLU A 64 8.93 -10.47 -13.69
CA GLU A 64 7.92 -10.27 -14.72
C GLU A 64 6.53 -10.02 -14.11
N HIS A 65 6.34 -8.82 -13.54
CA HIS A 65 5.09 -8.44 -12.85
C HIS A 65 3.84 -8.44 -13.75
N LEU A 66 4.00 -8.18 -15.05
CA LEU A 66 2.89 -8.20 -16.01
C LEU A 66 2.33 -9.62 -16.19
N PHE A 67 3.21 -10.61 -16.31
CA PHE A 67 2.84 -12.02 -16.38
C PHE A 67 2.18 -12.50 -15.07
N ALA A 68 2.68 -12.03 -13.92
CA ALA A 68 2.07 -12.33 -12.63
C ALA A 68 0.63 -11.80 -12.55
N LYS A 69 0.43 -10.53 -12.93
CA LYS A 69 -0.88 -9.89 -12.95
C LYS A 69 -1.86 -10.62 -13.87
N ASP A 70 -1.48 -10.87 -15.13
CA ASP A 70 -2.39 -11.50 -16.08
C ASP A 70 -2.71 -12.94 -15.68
N GLY A 71 -1.72 -13.72 -15.28
CA GLY A 71 -1.93 -15.09 -14.79
C GLY A 71 -2.85 -15.15 -13.57
N LEU A 72 -2.72 -14.21 -12.63
CA LEU A 72 -3.64 -14.11 -11.49
C LEU A 72 -5.07 -13.72 -11.90
N HIS A 73 -5.27 -12.83 -12.88
CA HIS A 73 -6.60 -12.50 -13.39
C HIS A 73 -7.28 -13.73 -14.00
N GLN A 74 -6.54 -14.51 -14.77
CA GLN A 74 -7.03 -15.76 -15.36
C GLN A 74 -7.33 -16.80 -14.28
N TYR A 75 -6.42 -16.97 -13.32
CA TYR A 75 -6.59 -17.91 -12.21
C TYR A 75 -7.78 -17.54 -11.30
N ARG A 76 -8.00 -16.25 -11.02
CA ARG A 76 -9.18 -15.76 -10.30
C ARG A 76 -10.46 -16.18 -11.03
N ASN A 77 -10.54 -15.96 -12.34
CA ASN A 77 -11.75 -16.27 -13.11
C ASN A 77 -12.09 -17.77 -13.06
N MET A 78 -11.08 -18.64 -13.01
CA MET A 78 -11.21 -20.09 -12.89
C MET A 78 -11.57 -20.56 -11.47
N SER A 79 -10.92 -19.99 -10.44
CA SER A 79 -11.02 -20.47 -9.04
C SER A 79 -12.14 -19.81 -8.21
N GLN A 80 -12.62 -18.62 -8.59
CA GLN A 80 -13.52 -17.80 -7.74
C GLN A 80 -14.80 -18.54 -7.29
N GLN A 81 -15.35 -19.43 -8.12
CA GLN A 81 -16.55 -20.20 -7.79
C GLN A 81 -16.24 -21.56 -7.14
N GLN A 82 -15.19 -22.25 -7.60
CA GLN A 82 -14.92 -23.64 -7.21
C GLN A 82 -14.01 -23.76 -5.98
N ALA A 83 -13.00 -22.89 -5.87
CA ALA A 83 -11.97 -22.99 -4.84
C ALA A 83 -11.40 -21.61 -4.46
N PRO A 84 -12.18 -20.76 -3.77
CA PRO A 84 -11.71 -19.43 -3.36
C PRO A 84 -10.50 -19.48 -2.40
N GLY A 85 -10.38 -20.51 -1.56
CA GLY A 85 -9.22 -20.68 -0.67
C GLY A 85 -7.92 -21.02 -1.40
N SER A 86 -8.01 -21.60 -2.61
CA SER A 86 -6.84 -21.84 -3.46
C SER A 86 -6.26 -20.54 -4.01
N LEU A 87 -7.14 -19.58 -4.36
CA LEU A 87 -6.73 -18.23 -4.76
C LEU A 87 -6.04 -17.47 -3.62
N GLU A 88 -6.55 -17.60 -2.39
CA GLU A 88 -5.91 -17.03 -1.20
C GLU A 88 -4.49 -17.57 -0.99
N LEU A 89 -4.32 -18.90 -1.08
CA LEU A 89 -3.01 -19.53 -0.93
C LEU A 89 -2.01 -18.99 -1.96
N VAL A 90 -2.39 -18.96 -3.24
CA VAL A 90 -1.54 -18.47 -4.33
C VAL A 90 -1.16 -17.00 -4.12
N ILE A 91 -2.11 -16.15 -3.72
CA ILE A 91 -1.87 -14.72 -3.48
C ILE A 91 -0.91 -14.52 -2.31
N ASN A 92 -1.14 -15.21 -1.19
CA ASN A 92 -0.27 -15.12 -0.02
C ASN A 92 1.15 -15.60 -0.37
N HIS A 93 1.26 -16.71 -1.10
CA HIS A 93 2.55 -17.22 -1.57
C HIS A 93 3.29 -16.21 -2.45
N LEU A 94 2.60 -15.57 -3.41
CA LEU A 94 3.22 -14.55 -4.26
C LEU A 94 3.71 -13.35 -3.44
N VAL A 95 2.89 -12.85 -2.52
CA VAL A 95 3.24 -11.70 -1.68
C VAL A 95 4.42 -12.05 -0.77
N ASP A 96 4.39 -13.20 -0.11
CA ASP A 96 5.44 -13.63 0.81
C ASP A 96 6.75 -13.91 0.06
N ALA A 97 6.70 -14.51 -1.15
CA ALA A 97 7.86 -14.71 -2.00
C ALA A 97 8.47 -13.38 -2.48
N ALA A 98 7.63 -12.42 -2.89
CA ALA A 98 8.08 -11.09 -3.28
C ALA A 98 8.69 -10.30 -2.10
N GLU A 99 8.09 -10.38 -0.91
CA GLU A 99 8.61 -9.80 0.33
C GLU A 99 9.96 -10.42 0.71
N ALA A 100 10.08 -11.75 0.61
CA ALA A 100 11.32 -12.48 0.90
C ALA A 100 12.44 -12.09 -0.07
N ARG A 101 12.16 -12.00 -1.38
CA ARG A 101 13.17 -11.57 -2.36
C ARG A 101 13.58 -10.12 -2.17
N ALA A 102 12.65 -9.22 -1.88
CA ALA A 102 12.97 -7.84 -1.57
C ALA A 102 13.83 -7.72 -0.31
N ALA A 103 13.53 -8.51 0.73
CA ALA A 103 14.35 -8.56 1.95
C ALA A 103 15.74 -9.14 1.70
N GLN A 104 15.86 -10.19 0.87
CA GLN A 104 17.16 -10.73 0.44
C GLN A 104 17.98 -9.68 -0.32
N ALA A 105 17.35 -8.97 -1.27
CA ALA A 105 18.01 -7.92 -2.04
C ALA A 105 18.50 -6.77 -1.14
N GLN A 106 17.70 -6.37 -0.15
CA GLN A 106 18.11 -5.39 0.87
C GLN A 106 19.31 -5.91 1.67
N ALA A 107 19.24 -7.13 2.21
CA ALA A 107 20.33 -7.71 2.98
C ALA A 107 21.63 -7.87 2.18
N THR A 108 21.55 -8.22 0.88
CA THR A 108 22.72 -8.28 0.01
C THR A 108 23.32 -6.90 -0.28
N ALA A 109 22.48 -5.87 -0.40
CA ALA A 109 22.93 -4.50 -0.57
C ALA A 109 23.63 -4.01 0.71
N ASP A 110 23.02 -4.24 1.88
CA ASP A 110 23.59 -3.87 3.19
C ASP A 110 24.92 -4.60 3.45
N ALA A 111 25.02 -5.89 3.09
CA ALA A 111 26.25 -6.65 3.21
C ALA A 111 27.35 -6.17 2.25
N ALA A 112 26.98 -5.78 1.02
CA ALA A 112 27.90 -5.18 0.06
C ALA A 112 28.41 -3.84 0.58
N ALA A 113 27.53 -3.00 1.15
CA ALA A 113 27.86 -1.73 1.81
C ALA A 113 28.94 -1.89 2.87
N ALA A 114 28.72 -2.82 3.81
CA ALA A 114 29.63 -3.10 4.91
C ALA A 114 31.00 -3.62 4.44
N GLN A 115 31.04 -4.37 3.33
CA GLN A 115 32.30 -4.84 2.73
C GLN A 115 33.06 -3.71 2.03
N THR A 116 32.36 -2.82 1.31
CA THR A 116 32.98 -1.65 0.69
C THR A 116 33.47 -0.62 1.70
N GLU A 117 32.77 -0.40 2.81
CA GLU A 117 33.25 0.48 3.89
C GLU A 117 34.53 -0.08 4.53
N CYS A 118 34.59 -1.39 4.81
CA CYS A 118 35.81 -2.04 5.28
C CYS A 118 36.97 -1.93 4.27
N ALA A 119 36.68 -2.00 2.97
CA ALA A 119 37.70 -1.93 1.91
C ALA A 119 38.19 -0.49 1.63
N GLN A 120 37.29 0.51 1.68
CA GLN A 120 37.64 1.92 1.48
C GLN A 120 38.50 2.49 2.61
N VAL A 121 38.31 2.02 3.86
CA VAL A 121 39.20 2.36 4.98
C VAL A 121 40.61 1.79 4.78
N ALA A 122 40.75 0.71 4.00
CA ALA A 122 42.04 0.05 3.73
C ALA A 122 42.80 0.64 2.53
N ASP A 123 42.14 1.41 1.65
CA ASP A 123 42.73 1.95 0.42
C ASP A 123 42.40 3.45 0.25
N LEU A 124 43.13 4.28 0.99
CA LEU A 124 43.05 5.75 0.95
C LEU A 124 43.82 6.36 -0.24
N GLU A 125 44.53 5.56 -1.03
CA GLU A 125 45.40 6.00 -2.14
C GLU A 125 44.78 5.78 -3.53
N ALA A 126 43.59 5.17 -3.62
CA ALA A 126 42.88 5.03 -4.87
C ALA A 126 42.39 6.41 -5.38
N GLU A 127 43.03 6.91 -6.45
CA GLU A 127 42.59 8.11 -7.16
C GLU A 127 41.12 7.95 -7.59
N SER A 128 40.22 8.76 -7.01
CA SER A 128 38.80 8.76 -7.38
C SER A 128 38.66 9.12 -8.86
N SER A 129 37.91 8.32 -9.62
CA SER A 129 37.76 8.54 -11.06
C SER A 129 37.21 9.96 -11.35
N PRO A 130 37.61 10.61 -12.45
CA PRO A 130 37.10 11.94 -12.81
C PRO A 130 35.57 11.99 -12.95
N GLU A 131 34.95 10.88 -13.37
CA GLU A 131 33.50 10.72 -13.45
C GLU A 131 32.84 10.67 -12.05
N ALA A 132 33.47 10.00 -11.09
CA ALA A 132 33.04 9.97 -9.69
C ALA A 132 33.05 11.38 -9.07
N ILE A 133 34.14 12.12 -9.29
CA ILE A 133 34.31 13.49 -8.79
C ILE A 133 33.23 14.39 -9.39
N LEU A 134 33.00 14.34 -10.71
CA LEU A 134 31.97 15.15 -11.37
C LEU A 134 30.56 14.83 -10.88
N LEU A 135 30.26 13.54 -10.63
CA LEU A 135 28.95 13.14 -10.10
C LEU A 135 28.80 13.57 -8.63
N SER A 136 29.86 13.50 -7.83
CA SER A 136 29.84 13.94 -6.42
C SER A 136 29.66 15.46 -6.25
N THR A 137 30.05 16.28 -7.24
CA THR A 137 29.81 17.73 -7.20
C THR A 137 28.39 18.12 -7.63
N MET A 138 27.71 17.24 -8.38
CA MET A 138 26.34 17.46 -8.86
C MET A 138 25.26 16.80 -8.00
N THR A 139 25.61 15.74 -7.26
CA THR A 139 24.68 14.99 -6.41
C THR A 139 25.30 14.70 -5.05
N GLU A 140 24.53 14.90 -3.98
CA GLU A 140 24.93 14.52 -2.61
C GLU A 140 24.97 12.99 -2.39
N GLU A 141 24.49 12.20 -3.35
CA GLU A 141 24.45 10.73 -3.26
C GLU A 141 25.82 10.11 -3.60
N GLY A 142 26.38 9.35 -2.66
CA GLY A 142 27.63 8.62 -2.86
C GLY A 142 27.54 7.52 -3.93
N GLU A 143 28.67 7.10 -4.50
CA GLU A 143 28.71 6.02 -5.50
C GLU A 143 28.12 4.70 -4.97
N GLN A 144 28.35 4.42 -3.69
CA GLN A 144 27.89 3.22 -3.02
C GLN A 144 26.36 3.19 -2.88
N GLU A 145 25.76 4.31 -2.46
CA GLU A 145 24.31 4.44 -2.35
C GLU A 145 23.61 4.29 -3.71
N ARG A 146 24.23 4.78 -4.79
CA ARG A 146 23.73 4.61 -6.16
C ARG A 146 23.74 3.14 -6.60
N ARG A 147 24.79 2.39 -6.27
CA ARG A 147 24.89 0.94 -6.57
C ARG A 147 23.87 0.13 -5.78
N GLU A 148 23.69 0.41 -4.50
CA GLU A 148 22.70 -0.25 -3.65
C GLU A 148 21.28 -0.01 -4.17
N ARG A 149 20.97 1.25 -4.52
CA ARG A 149 19.68 1.60 -5.13
C ARG A 149 19.48 0.88 -6.47
N ALA A 150 20.51 0.76 -7.30
CA ALA A 150 20.40 0.03 -8.56
C ALA A 150 20.00 -1.44 -8.38
N VAL A 151 20.45 -2.09 -7.30
CA VAL A 151 20.10 -3.48 -6.98
C VAL A 151 18.73 -3.59 -6.30
N VAL A 152 18.44 -2.71 -5.33
CA VAL A 152 17.25 -2.82 -4.47
C VAL A 152 15.99 -2.26 -5.15
N VAL A 153 16.09 -1.17 -5.89
CA VAL A 153 14.92 -0.48 -6.48
C VAL A 153 14.11 -1.36 -7.44
N PRO A 154 14.71 -2.19 -8.32
CA PRO A 154 13.94 -3.13 -9.15
C PRO A 154 13.05 -4.08 -8.34
N TRP A 155 13.57 -4.63 -7.23
CA TRP A 155 12.81 -5.51 -6.34
C TRP A 155 11.71 -4.76 -5.58
N LEU A 156 11.97 -3.54 -5.13
CA LEU A 156 10.95 -2.69 -4.51
C LEU A 156 9.84 -2.33 -5.49
N LYS A 157 10.18 -2.02 -6.75
CA LYS A 157 9.22 -1.77 -7.82
C LYS A 157 8.38 -3.01 -8.11
N PHE A 158 9.01 -4.17 -8.24
CA PHE A 158 8.31 -5.43 -8.45
C PHE A 158 7.34 -5.75 -7.29
N LEU A 159 7.78 -5.57 -6.04
CA LEU A 159 6.95 -5.76 -4.85
C LEU A 159 5.76 -4.79 -4.81
N TRP A 160 5.99 -3.52 -5.15
CA TRP A 160 4.92 -2.53 -5.27
C TRP A 160 3.88 -2.91 -6.35
N GLU A 161 4.33 -3.30 -7.54
CA GLU A 161 3.42 -3.76 -8.61
C GLU A 161 2.67 -5.04 -8.21
N THR A 162 3.30 -5.91 -7.42
CA THR A 162 2.66 -7.11 -6.85
C THR A 162 1.52 -6.73 -5.91
N TYR A 163 1.74 -5.81 -4.96
CA TYR A 163 0.66 -5.31 -4.11
C TYR A 163 -0.46 -4.69 -4.94
N ARG A 164 -0.13 -3.85 -5.93
CA ARG A 164 -1.12 -3.22 -6.80
C ARG A 164 -1.96 -4.27 -7.55
N ALA A 165 -1.31 -5.27 -8.16
CA ALA A 165 -1.99 -6.33 -8.88
C ALA A 165 -2.96 -7.09 -7.95
N VAL A 166 -2.51 -7.50 -6.76
CA VAL A 166 -3.34 -8.20 -5.78
C VAL A 166 -4.56 -7.36 -5.38
N LEU A 167 -4.38 -6.06 -5.10
CA LEU A 167 -5.47 -5.17 -4.74
C LEU A 167 -6.48 -4.99 -5.89
N ASP A 168 -6.01 -4.83 -7.13
CA ASP A 168 -6.85 -4.74 -8.32
C ASP A 168 -7.70 -6.01 -8.53
N ILE A 169 -7.13 -7.19 -8.25
CA ILE A 169 -7.78 -8.49 -8.39
C ILE A 169 -8.85 -8.70 -7.32
N LEU A 170 -8.57 -8.28 -6.08
CA LEU A 170 -9.42 -8.53 -4.92
C LEU A 170 -10.46 -7.43 -4.65
N ARG A 171 -10.42 -6.29 -5.35
CA ARG A 171 -11.25 -5.08 -5.11
C ARG A 171 -12.77 -5.28 -4.98
N SER A 172 -13.30 -6.42 -5.44
CA SER A 172 -14.73 -6.71 -5.45
C SER A 172 -15.08 -8.12 -4.97
N ASN A 173 -14.19 -8.78 -4.23
CA ASN A 173 -14.39 -10.16 -3.80
C ASN A 173 -14.66 -10.21 -2.29
N SER A 174 -15.92 -10.38 -1.89
CA SER A 174 -16.35 -10.42 -0.49
C SER A 174 -15.68 -11.53 0.32
N LYS A 175 -15.46 -12.71 -0.31
CA LYS A 175 -14.88 -13.87 0.36
C LYS A 175 -13.41 -13.71 0.75
N LEU A 176 -12.69 -12.81 0.07
CA LEU A 176 -11.26 -12.56 0.28
C LEU A 176 -11.00 -11.11 0.72
N GLU A 177 -11.99 -10.44 1.31
CA GLU A 177 -11.84 -9.09 1.83
C GLU A 177 -10.76 -9.03 2.94
N HIS A 178 -10.63 -10.07 3.77
CA HIS A 178 -9.58 -10.11 4.79
C HIS A 178 -8.18 -10.10 4.17
N VAL A 179 -7.97 -10.80 3.05
CA VAL A 179 -6.72 -10.78 2.29
C VAL A 179 -6.49 -9.40 1.68
N TYR A 180 -7.51 -8.81 1.05
CA TYR A 180 -7.41 -7.44 0.48
C TYR A 180 -6.96 -6.43 1.54
N HIS A 181 -7.63 -6.40 2.69
CA HIS A 181 -7.31 -5.49 3.79
C HIS A 181 -5.97 -5.83 4.46
N GLY A 182 -5.60 -7.10 4.54
CA GLY A 182 -4.27 -7.56 4.97
C GLY A 182 -3.17 -7.03 4.07
N THR A 183 -3.34 -7.15 2.75
CA THR A 183 -2.41 -6.65 1.74
C THR A 183 -2.28 -5.13 1.78
N CYS A 184 -3.39 -4.38 1.96
CA CYS A 184 -3.32 -2.92 2.18
C CYS A 184 -2.42 -2.56 3.38
N ARG A 185 -2.57 -3.28 4.51
CA ARG A 185 -1.75 -3.04 5.70
C ARG A 185 -0.27 -3.38 5.48
N LYS A 186 0.02 -4.49 4.80
CA LYS A 186 1.39 -4.85 4.36
C LYS A 186 1.97 -3.75 3.46
N ALA A 187 1.21 -3.26 2.48
CA ALA A 187 1.63 -2.20 1.58
C ALA A 187 1.89 -0.86 2.30
N PHE A 188 1.10 -0.51 3.31
CA PHE A 188 1.38 0.66 4.16
C PHE A 188 2.70 0.50 4.94
N ALA A 189 2.94 -0.68 5.51
CA ALA A 189 4.20 -0.96 6.21
C ALA A 189 5.40 -0.89 5.26
N PHE A 190 5.26 -1.42 4.04
CA PHE A 190 6.25 -1.30 2.97
C PHE A 190 6.55 0.18 2.62
N CYS A 191 5.50 1.00 2.42
CA CYS A 191 5.68 2.42 2.12
C CYS A 191 6.36 3.16 3.27
N GLY A 192 6.02 2.80 4.51
CA GLY A 192 6.63 3.35 5.73
C GLY A 192 8.11 2.99 5.86
N LYS A 193 8.46 1.70 5.74
CA LYS A 193 9.84 1.19 5.88
C LYS A 193 10.78 1.83 4.85
N ASN A 194 10.33 1.93 3.61
CA ASN A 194 11.15 2.41 2.49
C ASN A 194 10.96 3.92 2.19
N ARG A 195 10.23 4.65 3.05
CA ARG A 195 9.89 6.08 2.89
C ARG A 195 9.34 6.47 1.51
N ARG A 196 8.48 5.63 0.95
CA ARG A 196 7.92 5.75 -0.41
C ARG A 196 6.61 6.55 -0.42
N MET A 197 6.73 7.88 -0.35
CA MET A 197 5.59 8.80 -0.24
C MET A 197 4.67 8.80 -1.46
N LEU A 198 5.24 8.67 -2.67
CA LEU A 198 4.47 8.69 -3.92
C LEU A 198 3.60 7.43 -4.07
N GLU A 199 4.17 6.25 -3.82
CA GLU A 199 3.43 5.00 -3.77
C GLU A 199 2.35 5.02 -2.71
N PHE A 200 2.63 5.57 -1.52
CA PHE A 200 1.63 5.71 -0.47
C PHE A 200 0.44 6.55 -0.92
N ARG A 201 0.65 7.72 -1.53
CA ARG A 201 -0.45 8.56 -2.07
C ARG A 201 -1.24 7.83 -3.16
N ARG A 202 -0.54 7.12 -4.06
CA ARG A 202 -1.19 6.31 -5.11
C ARG A 202 -2.04 5.19 -4.52
N LEU A 203 -1.55 4.51 -3.47
CA LEU A 203 -2.30 3.46 -2.77
C LEU A 203 -3.59 4.01 -2.17
N CYS A 204 -3.50 5.14 -1.48
CA CYS A 204 -4.67 5.79 -0.87
C CYS A 204 -5.73 6.14 -1.92
N GLU A 205 -5.30 6.68 -3.07
CA GLU A 205 -6.19 7.00 -4.18
C GLU A 205 -6.82 5.75 -4.81
N THR A 206 -6.04 4.70 -5.07
CA THR A 206 -6.57 3.41 -5.54
C THR A 206 -7.63 2.86 -4.59
N MET A 207 -7.38 2.91 -3.29
CA MET A 207 -8.37 2.45 -2.32
C MET A 207 -9.63 3.32 -2.26
N ARG A 208 -9.53 4.63 -2.48
CA ARG A 208 -10.70 5.51 -2.63
C ARG A 208 -11.51 5.15 -3.86
N GLN A 209 -10.83 4.92 -4.99
CA GLN A 209 -11.48 4.47 -6.23
C GLN A 209 -12.20 3.13 -6.04
N HIS A 210 -11.60 2.19 -5.32
CA HIS A 210 -12.23 0.90 -5.02
C HIS A 210 -13.52 1.06 -4.20
N VAL A 211 -13.47 1.80 -3.09
CA VAL A 211 -14.67 2.05 -2.27
C VAL A 211 -15.71 2.85 -3.03
N GLY A 212 -15.31 3.89 -3.76
CA GLY A 212 -16.22 4.69 -4.59
C GLY A 212 -16.89 3.88 -5.70
N HIS A 213 -16.20 2.91 -6.28
CA HIS A 213 -16.80 1.98 -7.25
C HIS A 213 -17.85 1.07 -6.60
N LEU A 214 -17.58 0.55 -5.40
CA LEU A 214 -18.55 -0.24 -4.64
C LEU A 214 -19.79 0.59 -4.26
N GLN A 215 -19.59 1.82 -3.77
CA GLN A 215 -20.68 2.74 -3.42
C GLN A 215 -21.56 3.10 -4.62
N LYS A 216 -20.95 3.42 -5.77
CA LYS A 216 -21.69 3.68 -7.02
C LYS A 216 -22.57 2.50 -7.42
N HIS A 217 -22.07 1.27 -7.24
CA HIS A 217 -22.85 0.08 -7.54
C HIS A 217 -24.05 -0.11 -6.59
N VAL A 218 -23.91 0.25 -5.30
CA VAL A 218 -25.07 0.28 -4.38
C VAL A 218 -26.11 1.27 -4.87
N ALA A 219 -25.69 2.49 -5.22
CA ALA A 219 -26.58 3.57 -5.63
C ALA A 219 -27.34 3.25 -6.94
N GLN A 220 -26.72 2.51 -7.86
CA GLN A 220 -27.29 2.19 -9.17
C GLN A 220 -28.37 1.09 -9.14
N HIS A 221 -28.64 0.45 -7.98
CA HIS A 221 -29.68 -0.58 -7.80
C HIS A 221 -29.75 -1.62 -8.94
N THR A 222 -28.61 -1.91 -9.59
CA THR A 222 -28.61 -2.77 -10.78
C THR A 222 -28.82 -4.21 -10.33
N ALA A 223 -29.81 -4.90 -10.89
CA ALA A 223 -30.17 -6.28 -10.54
C ALA A 223 -29.01 -7.27 -10.71
N GLN A 224 -27.99 -6.90 -11.48
CA GLN A 224 -26.74 -7.64 -11.61
C GLN A 224 -25.85 -7.36 -10.38
N ARG A 225 -25.96 -8.19 -9.33
CA ARG A 225 -25.00 -8.15 -8.22
C ARG A 225 -23.57 -8.24 -8.77
N LEU A 226 -22.66 -7.37 -8.32
CA LEU A 226 -21.24 -7.50 -8.65
C LEU A 226 -20.81 -8.95 -8.37
N ARG A 227 -20.19 -9.61 -9.35
CA ARG A 227 -19.86 -11.02 -9.24
C ARG A 227 -18.91 -11.26 -8.07
N GLY A 228 -19.42 -11.89 -7.01
CA GLY A 228 -18.67 -12.21 -5.81
C GLY A 228 -18.56 -11.07 -4.79
N TRP A 229 -19.50 -10.12 -4.79
CA TRP A 229 -19.62 -9.10 -3.75
C TRP A 229 -20.99 -9.18 -3.07
N ASP A 230 -21.00 -9.29 -1.74
CA ASP A 230 -22.20 -9.48 -0.93
C ASP A 230 -22.75 -8.17 -0.33
N GLY A 231 -22.19 -7.03 -0.73
CA GLY A 231 -22.55 -5.71 -0.18
C GLY A 231 -21.70 -5.30 1.02
N PHE A 232 -21.98 -4.12 1.57
CA PHE A 232 -21.34 -3.64 2.81
C PHE A 232 -21.97 -4.33 4.03
N THR A 233 -21.45 -5.50 4.38
CA THR A 233 -21.81 -6.17 5.65
C THR A 233 -21.20 -5.43 6.84
N PRO A 234 -21.74 -5.59 8.06
CA PRO A 234 -21.15 -4.97 9.25
C PRO A 234 -19.67 -5.35 9.46
N GLU A 235 -19.30 -6.59 9.15
CA GLU A 235 -17.93 -7.09 9.21
C GLU A 235 -17.04 -6.44 8.14
N SER A 236 -17.56 -6.32 6.90
CA SER A 236 -16.86 -5.64 5.81
C SER A 236 -16.57 -4.18 6.16
N VAL A 237 -17.57 -3.46 6.69
CA VAL A 237 -17.39 -2.06 7.12
C VAL A 237 -16.36 -1.95 8.24
N GLU A 238 -16.35 -2.89 9.18
CA GLU A 238 -15.32 -2.93 10.22
C GLU A 238 -13.91 -3.09 9.63
N LEU A 239 -13.72 -4.01 8.68
CA LEU A 239 -12.44 -4.22 8.00
C LEU A 239 -11.98 -2.97 7.23
N HIS A 240 -12.91 -2.28 6.56
CA HIS A 240 -12.63 -1.01 5.89
C HIS A 240 -12.16 0.05 6.88
N LEU A 241 -12.87 0.23 8.00
CA LEU A 241 -12.48 1.19 9.04
C LEU A 241 -11.12 0.86 9.64
N GLN A 242 -10.85 -0.40 10.00
CA GLN A 242 -9.54 -0.82 10.51
C GLN A 242 -8.40 -0.48 9.53
N THR A 243 -8.65 -0.69 8.23
CA THR A 243 -7.65 -0.40 7.19
C THR A 243 -7.44 1.11 7.02
N ARG A 244 -8.50 1.92 7.10
CA ARG A 244 -8.39 3.38 7.06
C ARG A 244 -7.71 3.97 8.29
N PHE A 245 -7.94 3.41 9.47
CA PHE A 245 -7.18 3.80 10.67
C PHE A 245 -5.69 3.46 10.53
N ALA A 246 -5.35 2.31 9.94
CA ALA A 246 -3.97 1.97 9.62
C ALA A 246 -3.36 2.94 8.58
N GLN A 247 -4.14 3.33 7.56
CA GLN A 247 -3.76 4.35 6.57
C GLN A 247 -3.45 5.69 7.25
N LEU A 248 -4.32 6.14 8.16
CA LEU A 248 -4.12 7.40 8.90
C LEU A 248 -2.84 7.36 9.75
N LYS A 249 -2.60 6.24 10.45
CA LYS A 249 -1.37 6.03 11.21
C LYS A 249 -0.13 6.04 10.32
N ALA A 250 -0.19 5.42 9.13
CA ALA A 250 0.91 5.46 8.19
C ALA A 250 1.13 6.87 7.60
N ALA A 251 0.05 7.59 7.26
CA ALA A 251 0.12 8.96 6.74
C ALA A 251 0.76 9.93 7.74
N THR A 252 0.40 9.81 9.01
CA THR A 252 0.97 10.63 10.10
C THR A 252 2.42 10.27 10.42
N ALA A 253 2.79 8.98 10.34
CA ALA A 253 4.19 8.55 10.48
C ALA A 253 5.08 9.02 9.32
N LEU A 254 4.51 9.07 8.12
CA LEU A 254 5.16 9.57 6.91
C LEU A 254 5.03 11.09 6.71
N GLU A 255 4.34 11.77 7.63
CA GLU A 255 4.12 13.22 7.62
C GLU A 255 3.47 13.74 6.32
N VAL A 256 2.64 12.89 5.68
CA VAL A 256 1.82 13.26 4.52
C VAL A 256 0.50 13.84 5.01
N TRP A 257 0.55 15.07 5.53
CA TRP A 257 -0.59 15.69 6.22
C TRP A 257 -1.82 15.90 5.34
N THR A 258 -1.63 16.29 4.08
CA THR A 258 -2.74 16.46 3.11
C THR A 258 -3.50 15.15 2.90
N GLU A 259 -2.79 14.03 2.80
CA GLU A 259 -3.38 12.71 2.67
C GLU A 259 -4.02 12.23 3.98
N ALA A 260 -3.45 12.62 5.13
CA ALA A 260 -4.06 12.34 6.43
C ALA A 260 -5.44 13.00 6.58
N PHE A 261 -5.61 14.25 6.13
CA PHE A 261 -6.92 14.93 6.10
C PHE A 261 -7.94 14.24 5.19
N ARG A 262 -7.54 13.89 3.96
CA ARG A 262 -8.42 13.12 3.05
C ARG A 262 -8.81 11.77 3.65
N THR A 263 -7.89 11.12 4.36
CA THR A 263 -8.16 9.85 5.05
C THR A 263 -9.17 10.02 6.19
N ILE A 264 -9.19 11.16 6.90
CA ILE A 264 -10.19 11.47 7.92
C ILE A 264 -11.60 11.56 7.30
N GLU A 265 -11.72 12.24 6.15
CA GLU A 265 -12.99 12.31 5.41
C GLU A 265 -13.44 10.93 4.91
N ASP A 266 -12.50 10.11 4.41
CA ASP A 266 -12.76 8.72 4.00
C ASP A 266 -13.30 7.88 5.17
N ILE A 267 -12.72 8.02 6.37
CA ILE A 267 -13.20 7.35 7.60
C ILE A 267 -14.61 7.79 7.91
N TYR A 268 -14.88 9.11 7.90
CA TYR A 268 -16.20 9.65 8.18
C TYR A 268 -17.24 9.14 7.18
N SER A 269 -16.91 9.14 5.88
CA SER A 269 -17.78 8.61 4.82
C SER A 269 -18.14 7.13 5.07
N ILE A 270 -17.16 6.30 5.43
CA ILE A 270 -17.40 4.88 5.73
C ILE A 270 -18.23 4.69 7.01
N MET A 271 -18.03 5.54 8.02
CA MET A 271 -18.88 5.52 9.22
C MET A 271 -20.34 5.86 8.91
N GLN A 272 -20.62 6.63 7.86
CA GLN A 272 -22.02 6.90 7.44
C GLN A 272 -22.67 5.71 6.72
N ILE A 273 -21.89 4.77 6.17
CA ILE A 273 -22.42 3.57 5.51
C ILE A 273 -23.09 2.64 6.53
N ASN A 274 -22.56 2.55 7.74
CA ASN A 274 -23.10 1.70 8.81
C ASN A 274 -23.39 2.51 10.07
N LYS A 275 -24.65 2.51 10.50
CA LYS A 275 -25.10 3.22 11.71
C LYS A 275 -24.54 2.62 13.01
N LYS A 276 -23.88 1.46 12.98
CA LYS A 276 -23.26 0.85 14.16
C LYS A 276 -21.96 1.59 14.52
N ALA A 277 -21.87 2.01 15.77
CA ALA A 277 -20.69 2.70 16.28
C ALA A 277 -19.43 1.80 16.18
N PRO A 278 -18.28 2.33 15.71
CA PRO A 278 -17.02 1.60 15.68
C PRO A 278 -16.54 1.20 17.08
N LYS A 279 -15.65 0.20 17.16
CA LYS A 279 -15.05 -0.24 18.43
C LYS A 279 -14.31 0.93 19.10
N ALA A 280 -14.60 1.16 20.39
CA ALA A 280 -14.03 2.28 21.15
C ALA A 280 -12.50 2.33 21.15
N ARG A 281 -11.82 1.17 21.17
CA ARG A 281 -10.36 1.07 21.07
C ARG A 281 -9.82 1.66 19.77
N LEU A 282 -10.49 1.39 18.64
CA LEU A 282 -10.09 1.94 17.34
C LEU A 282 -10.35 3.46 17.29
N MET A 283 -11.47 3.91 17.87
CA MET A 283 -11.77 5.34 17.98
C MET A 283 -10.78 6.09 18.86
N ALA A 284 -10.29 5.48 19.95
CA ALA A 284 -9.25 6.07 20.78
C ALA A 284 -7.95 6.27 19.98
N ALA A 285 -7.47 5.22 19.30
CA ALA A 285 -6.29 5.32 18.44
C ALA A 285 -6.48 6.33 17.29
N TYR A 286 -7.70 6.44 16.74
CA TYR A 286 -8.04 7.48 15.78
C TYR A 286 -7.85 8.87 16.37
N PHE A 287 -8.55 9.21 17.47
CA PHE A 287 -8.45 10.54 18.10
C PHE A 287 -7.03 10.89 18.54
N GLU A 288 -6.24 9.92 18.97
CA GLU A 288 -4.80 10.10 19.21
C GLU A 288 -4.10 10.66 17.98
N GLN A 289 -4.31 10.08 16.78
CA GLN A 289 -3.73 10.60 15.54
C GLN A 289 -4.24 12.01 15.20
N LEU A 290 -5.54 12.31 15.43
CA LEU A 290 -6.06 13.67 15.19
C LEU A 290 -5.40 14.73 16.07
N THR A 291 -4.98 14.38 17.31
CA THR A 291 -4.26 15.33 18.14
C THR A 291 -2.99 15.82 17.44
N ARG A 292 -2.23 14.92 16.81
CA ARG A 292 -1.01 15.27 16.05
C ARG A 292 -1.34 16.06 14.79
N ILE A 293 -2.35 15.63 14.03
CA ILE A 293 -2.74 16.29 12.76
C ILE A 293 -3.19 17.73 13.00
N PHE A 294 -4.11 17.95 13.95
CA PHE A 294 -4.62 19.30 14.23
C PHE A 294 -3.59 20.22 14.88
N TRP A 295 -2.60 19.65 15.58
CA TRP A 295 -1.48 20.43 16.07
C TRP A 295 -0.63 20.99 14.92
N VAL A 296 -0.28 20.13 13.95
CA VAL A 296 0.50 20.53 12.77
C VAL A 296 -0.27 21.52 11.91
N SER A 297 -1.58 21.32 11.75
CA SER A 297 -2.43 22.22 10.96
C SER A 297 -2.79 23.54 11.68
N GLN A 298 -2.21 23.83 12.85
CA GLN A 298 -2.50 25.01 13.68
C GLN A 298 -3.98 25.18 14.07
N ASN A 299 -4.78 24.12 14.01
CA ASN A 299 -6.19 24.12 14.37
C ASN A 299 -6.37 23.80 15.86
N ARG A 300 -6.03 24.76 16.72
CA ARG A 300 -5.96 24.56 18.19
C ARG A 300 -7.30 24.15 18.83
N LEU A 301 -8.42 24.65 18.31
CA LEU A 301 -9.76 24.24 18.78
C LEU A 301 -10.02 22.74 18.55
N PHE A 302 -9.77 22.26 17.32
CA PHE A 302 -9.96 20.86 16.97
C PHE A 302 -8.92 19.96 17.66
N HIS A 303 -7.71 20.47 17.91
CA HIS A 303 -6.70 19.79 18.71
C HIS A 303 -7.18 19.55 20.15
N ALA A 304 -7.74 20.58 20.82
CA ALA A 304 -8.31 20.46 22.16
C ALA A 304 -9.49 19.47 22.19
N TYR A 305 -10.36 19.53 21.18
CA TYR A 305 -11.48 18.59 21.03
C TYR A 305 -11.01 17.13 20.85
N ALA A 306 -10.00 16.90 20.01
CA ALA A 306 -9.43 15.57 19.79
C ALA A 306 -8.85 14.99 21.09
N TRP A 307 -8.13 15.80 21.88
CA TRP A 307 -7.64 15.41 23.20
C TRP A 307 -8.78 15.05 24.17
N LEU A 308 -9.83 15.87 24.21
CA LEU A 308 -10.99 15.62 25.05
C LEU A 308 -11.64 14.28 24.71
N LYS A 309 -11.85 14.00 23.42
CA LYS A 309 -12.43 12.73 22.95
C LYS A 309 -11.52 11.54 23.22
N TYR A 310 -10.21 11.69 23.02
CA TYR A 310 -9.23 10.67 23.35
C TYR A 310 -9.27 10.31 24.84
N TYR A 311 -9.29 11.31 25.72
CA TYR A 311 -9.36 11.12 27.16
C TYR A 311 -10.68 10.47 27.61
N GLN A 312 -11.83 10.91 27.08
CA GLN A 312 -13.15 10.32 27.38
C GLN A 312 -13.18 8.82 27.04
N LEU A 313 -12.74 8.47 25.83
CA LEU A 313 -12.68 7.07 25.38
C LEU A 313 -11.66 6.24 26.16
N GLY A 314 -10.50 6.82 26.48
CA GLY A 314 -9.49 6.18 27.32
C GLY A 314 -10.02 5.85 28.71
N ARG A 315 -10.72 6.79 29.34
CA ARG A 315 -11.30 6.61 30.69
C ARG A 315 -12.40 5.54 30.72
N GLU A 316 -13.25 5.48 29.70
CA GLU A 316 -14.39 4.57 29.66
C GLU A 316 -14.00 3.13 29.27
N TYR A 317 -13.03 2.97 28.36
CA TYR A 317 -12.75 1.68 27.72
C TYR A 317 -11.35 1.12 28.00
N ASN A 318 -10.39 1.93 28.47
CA ASN A 318 -9.05 1.44 28.81
C ASN A 318 -8.90 1.21 30.33
N LYS A 319 -9.29 0.00 30.78
CA LYS A 319 -9.21 -0.41 32.19
C LYS A 319 -7.78 -0.59 32.71
N VAL A 320 -6.78 -0.59 31.83
CA VAL A 320 -5.36 -0.77 32.16
C VAL A 320 -4.65 0.58 32.40
N LEU A 321 -5.31 1.70 32.10
CA LEU A 321 -4.71 3.03 32.20
C LEU A 321 -4.43 3.39 33.66
N THR A 322 -3.18 3.71 33.96
CA THR A 322 -2.73 4.12 35.31
C THR A 322 -3.29 5.50 35.68
N GLU A 323 -3.40 5.78 36.98
CA GLU A 323 -3.85 7.11 37.46
C GLU A 323 -2.88 8.24 37.05
N GLU A 324 -1.59 7.94 36.91
CA GLU A 324 -0.59 8.89 36.43
C GLU A 324 -0.83 9.25 34.95
N GLU A 325 -1.09 8.27 34.09
CA GLU A 325 -1.41 8.49 32.69
C GLU A 325 -2.73 9.26 32.52
N LYS A 326 -3.74 8.96 33.34
CA LYS A 326 -5.01 9.72 33.36
C LYS A 326 -4.75 11.18 33.73
N ARG A 327 -3.94 11.44 34.75
CA ARG A 327 -3.58 12.81 35.16
C ARG A 327 -2.81 13.54 34.06
N ALA A 328 -1.86 12.86 33.42
CA ALA A 328 -1.09 13.43 32.32
C ALA A 328 -1.99 13.77 31.11
N GLN A 329 -2.90 12.88 30.73
CA GLN A 329 -3.87 13.13 29.65
C GLN A 329 -4.83 14.27 30.01
N ALA A 330 -5.35 14.31 31.23
CA ALA A 330 -6.22 15.39 31.69
C ALA A 330 -5.48 16.75 31.69
N GLY A 331 -4.21 16.78 32.09
CA GLY A 331 -3.35 17.97 31.99
C GLY A 331 -3.18 18.43 30.55
N LYS A 332 -2.91 17.51 29.61
CA LYS A 332 -2.82 17.82 28.17
C LYS A 332 -4.13 18.38 27.62
N VAL A 333 -5.28 17.83 28.00
CA VAL A 333 -6.60 18.35 27.61
C VAL A 333 -6.80 19.79 28.10
N LEU A 334 -6.52 20.05 29.38
CA LEU A 334 -6.66 21.38 29.97
C LEU A 334 -5.74 22.41 29.30
N LEU A 335 -4.47 22.07 29.12
CA LEU A 335 -3.50 22.94 28.46
C LEU A 335 -3.87 23.20 26.99
N ALA A 336 -4.33 22.17 26.27
CA ALA A 336 -4.79 22.33 24.90
C ALA A 336 -6.01 23.25 24.81
N ALA A 337 -6.95 23.16 25.76
CA ALA A 337 -8.12 24.03 25.81
C ALA A 337 -7.78 25.49 26.15
N LEU A 338 -6.84 25.72 27.09
CA LEU A 338 -6.37 27.06 27.44
C LEU A 338 -5.51 27.69 26.34
N ALA A 339 -4.85 26.89 25.51
CA ALA A 339 -4.05 27.36 24.38
C ALA A 339 -4.89 27.71 23.13
N VAL A 340 -6.22 27.60 23.20
CA VAL A 340 -7.11 28.03 22.10
C VAL A 340 -7.16 29.56 22.08
N PRO A 341 -6.83 30.21 20.94
CA PRO A 341 -6.87 31.67 20.86
C PRO A 341 -8.30 32.19 21.02
N GLU A 342 -8.51 33.11 21.96
CA GLU A 342 -9.76 33.83 22.16
C GLU A 342 -9.93 34.85 21.02
N GLY A 343 -10.40 34.42 19.85
CA GLY A 343 -10.66 35.33 18.72
C GLY A 343 -10.60 34.75 17.30
N ALA A 344 -10.38 33.45 17.12
CA ALA A 344 -10.32 32.84 15.78
C ALA A 344 -11.73 32.64 15.16
N THR A 345 -12.45 33.73 14.89
CA THR A 345 -13.54 33.74 13.91
C THR A 345 -12.94 33.90 12.51
N HIS A 346 -12.82 32.78 11.79
CA HIS A 346 -12.83 32.65 10.32
C HIS A 346 -12.03 33.68 9.50
N ALA A 347 -10.69 33.56 9.44
CA ALA A 347 -9.90 34.11 8.34
C ALA A 347 -8.55 33.38 8.22
N ALA A 348 -8.54 32.30 7.45
CA ALA A 348 -7.34 31.85 6.76
C ALA A 348 -7.77 31.48 5.34
N PRO A 349 -7.68 32.40 4.36
CA PRO A 349 -7.63 31.99 2.97
C PRO A 349 -6.38 31.12 2.84
N PHE A 350 -6.54 29.95 2.24
CA PHE A 350 -5.41 29.26 1.62
C PHE A 350 -4.76 30.27 0.66
N ASP A 351 -3.47 30.50 0.86
CA ASP A 351 -2.60 31.31 0.00
C ASP A 351 -2.61 30.70 -1.40
N GLU A 352 -3.50 31.18 -2.27
CA GLU A 352 -3.40 31.01 -3.72
C GLU A 352 -2.32 31.97 -4.20
N GLY A 353 -1.20 31.41 -4.64
CA GLY A 353 -0.02 32.16 -5.02
C GLY A 353 -0.27 33.20 -6.12
N ASP A 354 0.47 34.31 -5.99
CA ASP A 354 0.95 35.20 -7.03
C ASP A 354 0.30 35.06 -8.41
N ALA A 355 -0.80 35.80 -8.60
CA ALA A 355 -1.30 36.16 -9.93
C ALA A 355 -2.03 37.50 -9.85
N ASP A 356 -1.32 38.59 -9.57
CA ASP A 356 -1.72 39.91 -10.07
C ASP A 356 -0.54 40.90 -10.03
N ALA A 357 0.23 40.89 -11.11
CA ALA A 357 1.15 41.97 -11.46
C ALA A 357 1.03 42.26 -12.96
N ALA A 358 -0.14 42.73 -13.40
CA ALA A 358 -0.30 43.44 -14.67
C ALA A 358 -1.65 44.16 -14.75
N GLU A 359 -1.81 45.30 -14.08
CA GLU A 359 -2.69 46.39 -14.55
C GLU A 359 -2.52 47.66 -13.70
N ALA A 360 -1.57 48.53 -14.07
CA ALA A 360 -1.60 49.96 -13.75
C ALA A 360 -0.52 50.71 -14.55
N GLY A 361 -0.88 51.15 -15.76
CA GLY A 361 -0.06 52.01 -16.61
C GLY A 361 -0.95 52.91 -17.46
N GLY A 362 -1.66 53.82 -16.79
CA GLY A 362 -2.42 54.89 -17.44
C GLY A 362 -1.50 55.81 -18.25
N GLY A 363 -1.97 56.19 -19.44
CA GLY A 363 -1.21 56.99 -20.39
C GLY A 363 -1.02 58.45 -20.03
N ALA A 364 -0.06 59.07 -20.71
CA ALA A 364 -0.03 60.49 -21.02
C ALA A 364 0.82 60.67 -22.30
N GLY A 365 0.17 61.10 -23.38
CA GLY A 365 0.78 61.49 -24.63
C GLY A 365 -0.03 62.65 -25.20
N GLY A 366 0.29 63.84 -24.71
CA GLY A 366 -0.14 65.17 -25.13
C GLY A 366 0.88 66.15 -24.60
#